data_AF-A0A2L2YVE3-F1
#
_entry.id   AF-A0A2L2YVE3-F1
#
_cell.length_a   1.000
_cell.length_b   1.000
_cell.length_c   1.000
_cell.angle_alpha   90.00
_cell.angle_beta   90.00
_cell.angle_gamma   90.00
#
_symmetry.space_group_name_H-M   'P 1'
#
loop_
_entity.id
_entity.type
_entity.pdbx_description
1 polymer ?
#
loop_
_entity_poly.entity_id
_entity_poly.type
_entity_poly.pdbx_seq_one_letter_code
_entity_poly.pdbx_strand_id
1 'polypeptide(L)'
;FSCDICFKTFYYIGNLKIHYDAVHAKKQPYSCEKCCKTFSLKHNLKMHHRTVHAKDTLLACDMCDKTFTCKGNLTKHLSLKHLDAVCA
;
A
#
# COMPACT_ATOMS: atom_id res chain seq x y z
N PHE A 1 -2.81 -23.27 -0.57
CA PHE A 1 -4.28 -23.05 -0.69
C PHE A 1 -4.59 -22.47 -2.05
N SER A 2 -5.63 -22.94 -2.74
CA SER A 2 -5.92 -22.54 -4.13
C SER A 2 -7.32 -21.93 -4.24
N CYS A 3 -7.48 -20.91 -5.08
CA CYS A 3 -8.78 -20.41 -5.46
C CYS A 3 -9.44 -21.36 -6.47
N ASP A 4 -10.67 -21.75 -6.21
CA ASP A 4 -11.50 -22.60 -7.06
C ASP A 4 -12.03 -21.90 -8.32
N ILE A 5 -12.13 -20.56 -8.31
CA ILE A 5 -12.62 -19.77 -9.45
C ILE A 5 -11.50 -19.47 -10.46
N CYS A 6 -10.32 -19.03 -9.99
CA CYS A 6 -9.23 -18.58 -10.86
C CYS A 6 -7.94 -19.40 -10.73
N PHE A 7 -7.94 -20.47 -9.93
CA PHE A 7 -6.83 -21.39 -9.74
C PHE A 7 -5.52 -20.78 -9.23
N LYS A 8 -5.54 -19.51 -8.79
CA LYS A 8 -4.39 -18.88 -8.13
C LYS A 8 -4.08 -19.57 -6.81
N THR A 9 -2.80 -19.82 -6.57
CA THR A 9 -2.26 -20.43 -5.36
C THR A 9 -1.73 -19.39 -4.38
N PHE A 10 -1.98 -19.64 -3.10
CA PHE A 10 -1.59 -18.82 -1.97
C PHE A 10 -0.95 -19.69 -0.90
N TYR A 11 0.10 -19.17 -0.28
CA TYR A 11 0.81 -19.87 0.79
C TYR A 11 -0.05 -19.96 2.07
N TYR A 12 -0.77 -18.89 2.42
CA TYR A 12 -1.63 -18.83 3.61
C TYR A 12 -3.12 -18.80 3.25
N ILE A 13 -3.95 -19.49 4.04
CA ILE A 13 -5.42 -19.50 3.86
C ILE A 13 -6.04 -18.10 4.03
N GLY A 14 -5.47 -17.28 4.91
CA GLY A 14 -5.89 -15.88 5.06
C GLY A 14 -5.72 -15.07 3.78
N ASN A 15 -4.65 -15.31 3.01
CA ASN A 15 -4.41 -14.63 1.73
C ASN A 15 -5.40 -15.10 0.66
N LEU A 16 -5.74 -16.39 0.63
CA LEU A 16 -6.80 -16.90 -0.24
C LEU A 16 -8.15 -16.25 0.09
N LYS A 17 -8.52 -16.16 1.37
CA LYS A 17 -9.77 -15.51 1.80
C LYS A 17 -9.82 -14.04 1.38
N ILE A 18 -8.74 -13.30 1.64
CA ILE A 18 -8.58 -11.91 1.20
C ILE A 18 -8.73 -11.78 -0.31
N HIS A 19 -8.08 -12.65 -1.08
CA HIS A 19 -8.18 -12.67 -2.53
C HIS A 19 -9.62 -12.90 -2.99
N TYR A 20 -10.29 -13.90 -2.44
CA TYR A 20 -11.68 -14.21 -2.77
C TYR A 20 -12.59 -13.01 -2.49
N ASP A 21 -12.50 -12.45 -1.27
CA ASP A 21 -13.31 -11.32 -0.86
C ASP A 21 -13.06 -10.09 -1.75
N ALA A 22 -11.82 -9.80 -2.10
CA ALA A 22 -11.47 -8.62 -2.92
C ALA A 22 -11.79 -8.79 -4.41
N VAL A 23 -11.52 -9.96 -4.98
CA VAL A 23 -11.53 -10.18 -6.43
C VAL A 23 -12.85 -10.75 -6.91
N HIS A 24 -13.42 -11.71 -6.18
CA HIS A 24 -14.62 -12.43 -6.60
C HIS A 24 -15.88 -11.90 -5.93
N ALA A 25 -15.88 -11.74 -4.60
CA ALA A 25 -17.03 -11.20 -3.87
C ALA A 25 -17.12 -9.67 -3.87
N LYS A 26 -16.07 -8.98 -4.36
CA LYS A 26 -15.95 -7.51 -4.41
C LYS A 26 -16.23 -6.82 -3.07
N LYS A 27 -15.96 -7.48 -1.95
CA LYS A 27 -16.13 -6.91 -0.62
C LYS A 27 -15.08 -5.81 -0.39
N GLN A 28 -15.55 -4.73 0.21
CA GLN A 28 -14.73 -3.58 0.59
C GLN A 28 -15.08 -3.13 2.02
N PRO A 29 -14.72 -3.92 3.04
CA PRO A 29 -15.18 -3.69 4.41
C PRO A 29 -14.53 -2.46 5.07
N TYR A 30 -13.50 -1.86 4.45
CA TYR A 30 -12.76 -0.75 5.01
C TYR A 30 -13.18 0.57 4.36
N SER A 31 -13.94 1.40 5.07
CA SER A 31 -14.39 2.71 4.61
C SER A 31 -13.51 3.85 5.14
N CYS A 32 -13.29 4.87 4.31
CA CYS A 32 -12.74 6.15 4.74
C CYS A 32 -13.87 7.03 5.28
N GLU A 33 -13.79 7.41 6.56
CA GLU A 33 -14.80 8.26 7.20
C GLU A 33 -14.83 9.69 6.66
N LYS A 34 -13.73 10.17 6.06
CA LYS A 34 -13.63 11.53 5.51
C LYS A 34 -14.26 11.70 4.13
N CYS A 35 -14.26 10.66 3.30
CA CYS A 35 -14.73 10.76 1.91
C CYS A 35 -15.56 9.56 1.43
N CYS A 36 -15.96 8.67 2.34
CA CYS A 36 -16.79 7.49 2.11
C CYS A 36 -16.22 6.47 1.10
N LYS A 37 -15.00 6.64 0.61
CA LYS A 37 -14.34 5.64 -0.27
C LYS A 37 -14.06 4.34 0.49
N THR A 38 -14.32 3.22 -0.17
CA THR A 38 -14.16 1.88 0.41
C THR A 38 -12.99 1.12 -0.21
N PHE A 39 -12.41 0.20 0.57
CA PHE A 39 -11.25 -0.59 0.19
C PHE A 39 -11.42 -2.05 0.63
N SER A 40 -10.89 -2.98 -0.17
CA SER A 40 -10.86 -4.41 0.20
C SER A 40 -9.80 -4.74 1.25
N LEU A 41 -8.81 -3.86 1.45
CA LEU A 41 -7.66 -4.10 2.33
C LEU A 41 -7.41 -2.91 3.26
N LYS A 42 -7.17 -3.21 4.55
CA LYS A 42 -6.88 -2.19 5.58
C LYS A 42 -5.66 -1.32 5.23
N HIS A 43 -4.61 -1.92 4.66
CA HIS A 43 -3.41 -1.16 4.28
C HIS A 43 -3.68 -0.18 3.12
N ASN A 44 -4.61 -0.50 2.21
CA ASN A 44 -5.01 0.40 1.14
C ASN A 44 -5.76 1.62 1.69
N LEU A 45 -6.67 1.42 2.66
CA LEU A 45 -7.31 2.54 3.37
C LEU A 45 -6.27 3.41 4.09
N LYS A 46 -5.32 2.80 4.79
CA LYS A 46 -4.24 3.54 5.48
C LYS A 46 -3.39 4.36 4.50
N MET A 47 -3.04 3.78 3.35
CA MET A 47 -2.30 4.47 2.30
C MET A 47 -3.12 5.64 1.74
N HIS A 48 -4.39 5.40 1.41
CA HIS A 48 -5.30 6.44 0.93
C HIS A 48 -5.41 7.61 1.92
N HIS A 49 -5.55 7.35 3.23
CA HIS A 49 -5.61 8.42 4.22
C HIS A 49 -4.33 9.26 4.21
N ARG A 50 -3.16 8.61 4.16
CA ARG A 50 -1.87 9.32 4.08
C ARG A 50 -1.75 10.17 2.83
N THR A 51 -2.10 9.64 1.66
CA THR A 51 -1.88 10.35 0.39
C THR A 51 -2.91 11.43 0.09
N VAL A 52 -4.16 11.23 0.51
CA VAL A 52 -5.27 12.12 0.16
C VAL A 52 -5.60 13.09 1.29
N HIS A 53 -5.51 12.64 2.54
CA HIS A 53 -5.98 13.39 3.70
C HIS A 53 -4.88 13.85 4.66
N ALA A 54 -3.63 13.42 4.48
CA ALA A 54 -2.52 13.75 5.37
C ALA A 54 -1.20 13.95 4.60
N LYS A 55 -1.19 14.87 3.64
CA LYS A 55 -0.02 15.15 2.78
C LYS A 55 1.24 15.51 3.59
N ASP A 56 1.08 16.16 4.73
CA ASP A 56 2.19 16.58 5.61
C ASP A 56 2.85 15.40 6.35
N THR A 57 2.30 14.18 6.21
CA THR A 57 2.89 12.94 6.79
C THR A 57 3.70 12.13 5.79
N LEU A 58 3.86 12.62 4.56
CA LEU A 58 4.71 12.00 3.55
C LEU A 58 6.18 12.23 3.89
N LEU A 59 7.01 11.26 3.53
CA LEU A 59 8.46 11.31 3.74
C LEU A 59 9.09 12.05 2.57
N ALA A 60 9.64 13.24 2.80
CA ALA A 60 10.39 13.97 1.78
C ALA A 60 11.78 13.33 1.56
N CYS A 61 12.30 13.48 0.35
CA CYS A 61 13.71 13.28 0.07
C CYS A 61 14.44 14.59 0.38
N ASP A 62 15.51 14.54 1.15
CA ASP A 62 16.26 15.76 1.50
C ASP A 62 17.15 16.25 0.34
N MET A 63 17.28 15.46 -0.72
CA MET A 63 18.11 15.74 -1.89
C MET A 63 17.30 16.18 -3.12
N CYS A 64 15.96 16.09 -3.09
CA CYS A 64 15.08 16.56 -4.17
C CYS A 64 13.62 16.70 -3.69
N ASP A 65 12.78 17.40 -4.45
CA ASP A 65 11.39 17.69 -4.06
C ASP A 65 10.41 16.50 -4.11
N LYS A 66 10.92 15.25 -4.11
CA LYS A 66 10.08 14.04 -4.15
C LYS A 66 9.66 13.62 -2.75
N THR A 67 8.36 13.33 -2.61
CA THR A 67 7.78 12.79 -1.37
C THR A 67 7.30 11.35 -1.55
N PHE A 68 7.37 10.55 -0.48
CA PHE A 68 7.07 9.12 -0.48
C PHE A 68 6.09 8.74 0.62
N THR A 69 5.25 7.75 0.33
CA THR A 69 4.19 7.28 1.23
C THR A 69 4.67 6.27 2.27
N CYS A 70 5.83 5.66 2.03
CA CYS A 70 6.45 4.70 2.92
C CYS A 70 7.99 4.75 2.87
N LYS A 71 8.62 4.35 3.98
CA LYS A 71 10.08 4.41 4.16
C LYS A 71 10.83 3.56 3.13
N GLY A 72 10.35 2.36 2.82
CA GLY A 72 10.99 1.48 1.84
C GLY A 72 11.09 2.10 0.44
N ASN A 73 10.07 2.86 0.02
CA ASN A 73 10.11 3.56 -1.27
C ASN A 73 11.11 4.72 -1.25
N LEU A 74 11.19 5.47 -0.16
CA LEU A 74 12.21 6.50 0.02
C LEU A 74 13.61 5.89 0.01
N THR A 75 13.86 4.83 0.80
CA THR A 75 15.16 4.15 0.85
C THR A 75 15.59 3.63 -0.52
N LYS A 76 14.67 3.00 -1.28
CA LYS A 76 14.95 2.55 -2.64
C LYS A 76 15.21 3.72 -3.61
N HIS A 77 14.51 4.83 -3.42
CA HIS A 77 14.76 6.04 -4.21
C HIS A 77 16.15 6.60 -3.92
N LEU A 78 16.52 6.73 -2.64
CA LEU A 78 17.84 7.17 -2.20
C LEU A 78 18.92 6.24 -2.77
N SER A 79 18.77 4.93 -2.61
CA SER A 79 19.77 3.98 -3.10
C SER A 79 19.91 3.94 -4.63
N LEU A 80 18.86 4.24 -5.40
CA LEU A 80 18.93 4.18 -6.86
C LEU A 80 19.20 5.53 -7.54
N LYS A 81 18.89 6.64 -6.87
CA LYS A 81 18.95 8.00 -7.44
C LYS A 81 19.91 8.92 -6.71
N HIS A 82 20.32 8.56 -5.51
CA HIS A 82 21.26 9.30 -4.66
C HIS A 82 22.26 8.31 -4.06
N LEU A 83 22.84 7.45 -4.92
CA LEU A 83 23.69 6.28 -4.59
C LEU A 83 24.85 6.62 -3.62
N ASP A 84 25.26 7.90 -3.56
CA ASP A 84 26.32 8.41 -2.67
C ASP A 84 25.84 8.89 -1.28
N ALA A 85 24.54 8.78 -0.97
CA ALA A 85 23.94 9.33 0.26
C ALA A 85 23.52 8.28 1.30
N VAL A 86 24.01 7.04 1.17
CA VAL A 86 23.91 6.03 2.25
C VAL A 86 25.26 5.93 2.96
N CYS A 87 25.68 7.03 3.59
CA CYS A 87 26.76 7.01 4.57
C CYS A 87 26.66 8.23 5.51
N ALA A 88 25.98 8.03 6.64
CA ALA A 88 26.25 8.59 7.97
C ALA A 88 25.26 7.98 8.97
#